data_AF-A0A4U5NP28-F1
#
_entry.id   AF-A0A4U5NP28-F1
#
_cell.length_a   1.000
_cell.length_b   1.000
_cell.length_c   1.000
_cell.angle_alpha   90.00
_cell.angle_beta   90.00
_cell.angle_gamma   90.00
#
_symmetry.space_group_name_H-M   'P 1'
#
loop_
_entity.id
_entity.type
_entity.pdbx_description
1 polymer ?
#
loop_
_entity_poly.entity_id
_entity_poly.type
_entity_poly.pdbx_seq_one_letter_code
_entity_poly.pdbx_strand_id
1 'polypeptide(L)'
;MFDAIPNADAIVRAYPHIKGINLDLPHVVATAPKYEGVSHVAGNMLDAIPNADAIFMKRILHDWNDESCVEILRNCKIAIPEKTGKLIIADIVLKTDDHCDKFDDIRMAMDLVMFALTCGKERTEQEWKKLLEEGGFSRYKIIKIPALESIIEAYPE
;
A
#
# COMPACT_ATOMS: atom_id res chain seq x y z
N MET A 1 14.14 -5.21 -2.05
CA MET A 1 14.24 -4.12 -3.05
C MET A 1 12.98 -4.21 -3.92
N PHE A 2 11.83 -3.85 -3.35
CA PHE A 2 10.59 -3.72 -4.10
C PHE A 2 10.34 -2.21 -4.19
N ASP A 3 10.77 -1.64 -5.30
CA ASP A 3 10.93 -0.19 -5.45
C ASP A 3 9.57 0.53 -5.43
N ALA A 4 9.35 1.37 -4.41
CA ALA A 4 8.25 2.34 -4.39
C ALA A 4 8.45 3.45 -5.45
N ILE A 5 9.71 3.75 -5.78
CA ILE A 5 10.17 4.86 -6.61
C ILE A 5 9.54 4.94 -8.02
N PRO A 6 9.50 3.87 -8.85
CA PRO A 6 8.97 3.96 -10.21
C PRO A 6 7.45 4.18 -10.28
N ASN A 7 6.71 3.98 -9.18
CA ASN A 7 5.25 4.12 -9.19
C ASN A 7 4.81 5.60 -9.24
N ALA A 8 5.44 6.46 -8.44
CA ALA A 8 5.10 7.89 -8.39
C ALA A 8 5.34 8.58 -9.74
N ASP A 9 6.47 8.28 -10.39
CA ASP A 9 6.80 8.78 -11.72
C ASP A 9 5.82 8.30 -12.80
N ALA A 10 5.43 7.02 -12.79
CA ALA A 10 4.43 6.51 -13.72
C ALA A 10 3.08 7.22 -13.58
N ILE A 11 2.63 7.48 -12.34
CA ILE A 11 1.38 8.21 -12.07
C ILE A 11 1.47 9.65 -12.58
N VAL A 12 2.53 10.38 -12.25
CA VAL A 12 2.69 11.78 -12.65
C VAL A 12 2.82 11.91 -14.17
N ARG A 13 3.54 11.00 -14.85
CA ARG A 13 3.62 11.01 -16.32
C ARG A 13 2.26 10.74 -16.99
N ALA A 14 1.45 9.85 -16.43
CA ALA A 14 0.10 9.59 -16.93
C ALA A 14 -0.88 10.74 -16.61
N TYR A 15 -0.69 11.42 -15.49
CA TYR A 15 -1.55 12.48 -14.99
C TYR A 15 -0.73 13.71 -14.54
N PRO A 16 -0.24 14.55 -15.46
CA PRO A 16 0.70 15.64 -15.15
C PRO A 16 0.17 16.74 -14.22
N HIS A 17 -1.13 16.75 -13.95
CA HIS A 17 -1.76 17.67 -12.99
C HIS A 17 -1.62 17.19 -11.53
N ILE A 18 -1.26 15.91 -11.31
CA ILE A 18 -0.97 15.35 -10.00
C ILE A 18 0.46 15.71 -9.60
N LYS A 19 0.65 16.14 -8.35
CA LYS A 19 1.97 16.30 -7.74
C LYS A 19 2.31 15.04 -6.96
N GLY A 20 3.44 14.40 -7.28
CA GLY A 20 3.88 13.18 -6.62
C GLY A 20 4.78 13.46 -5.41
N ILE A 21 4.57 12.73 -4.32
CA ILE A 21 5.52 12.61 -3.21
C ILE A 21 5.95 11.15 -3.11
N ASN A 22 7.25 10.89 -3.15
CA ASN A 22 7.83 9.59 -2.88
C ASN A 22 8.50 9.61 -1.50
N LEU A 23 7.82 9.05 -0.50
CA LEU A 23 8.38 8.81 0.83
C LEU A 23 9.14 7.48 0.82
N ASP A 24 10.41 7.50 1.21
CA ASP A 24 11.19 6.27 1.43
C ASP A 24 12.30 6.54 2.46
N LEU A 25 13.00 5.50 2.89
CA LEU A 25 14.10 5.61 3.85
C LEU A 25 15.22 6.52 3.32
N PRO A 26 15.96 7.23 4.19
CA PRO A 26 16.96 8.20 3.76
C PRO A 26 18.00 7.65 2.77
N HIS A 27 18.46 6.42 2.99
CA HIS A 27 19.45 5.79 2.11
C HIS A 27 18.87 5.41 0.74
N VAL A 28 17.58 5.12 0.64
CA VAL A 28 16.89 4.83 -0.62
C VAL A 28 16.72 6.11 -1.41
N VAL A 29 16.17 7.16 -0.78
CA VAL A 29 16.00 8.49 -1.39
C VAL A 29 17.32 9.08 -1.87
N ALA A 30 18.42 8.88 -1.13
CA ALA A 30 19.74 9.37 -1.53
C ALA A 30 20.23 8.81 -2.87
N THR A 31 19.72 7.65 -3.30
CA THR A 31 20.07 7.00 -4.56
C THR A 31 18.97 7.09 -5.62
N ALA A 32 17.83 7.70 -5.30
CA ALA A 32 16.69 7.80 -6.20
C ALA A 32 17.00 8.69 -7.42
N PRO A 33 16.63 8.30 -8.65
CA PRO A 33 16.69 9.17 -9.81
C PRO A 33 15.76 10.37 -9.60
N LYS A 34 16.08 11.50 -10.25
CA LYS A 34 15.15 12.64 -10.29
C LYS A 34 14.04 12.37 -11.30
N TYR A 35 12.79 12.56 -10.88
CA TYR A 35 11.63 12.51 -11.76
C TYR A 35 10.92 13.86 -11.77
N GLU A 36 10.52 14.33 -12.95
CA GLU A 36 9.80 15.59 -13.08
C GLU A 36 8.40 15.47 -12.44
N GLY A 37 8.03 16.44 -11.60
CA GLY A 37 6.76 16.43 -10.88
C GLY A 37 6.68 15.49 -9.67
N VAL A 38 7.77 14.80 -9.31
CA VAL A 38 7.88 13.98 -8.09
C VAL A 38 8.88 14.61 -7.12
N SER A 39 8.46 14.77 -5.87
CA SER A 39 9.33 15.18 -4.76
C SER A 39 9.70 13.95 -3.92
N HIS A 40 10.99 13.70 -3.74
CA HIS A 40 11.45 12.63 -2.84
C HIS A 40 11.60 13.16 -1.42
N VAL A 41 11.01 12.46 -0.46
CA VAL A 41 11.06 12.79 0.97
C VAL A 41 11.69 11.62 1.70
N ALA A 42 12.83 11.88 2.35
CA ALA A 42 13.48 10.91 3.22
C ALA A 42 12.74 10.83 4.56
N GLY A 43 12.32 9.64 4.95
CA GLY A 43 11.61 9.43 6.21
C GLY A 43 11.23 7.98 6.45
N ASN A 44 10.52 7.73 7.54
CA ASN A 44 10.01 6.42 7.90
C ASN A 44 8.50 6.53 8.12
N MET A 45 7.74 5.69 7.41
CA MET A 45 6.28 5.68 7.47
C MET A 45 5.71 5.26 8.84
N LEU A 46 6.51 4.59 9.67
CA LEU A 46 6.15 4.29 11.07
C LEU A 46 6.22 5.55 11.95
N ASP A 47 7.03 6.54 11.57
CA ASP A 47 7.16 7.78 12.33
C ASP A 47 6.16 8.85 11.86
N ALA A 48 6.18 9.15 10.55
CA ALA A 48 5.27 10.13 9.95
C ALA A 48 5.18 9.97 8.43
N ILE A 49 4.00 10.27 7.88
CA ILE A 49 3.76 10.32 6.44
C ILE A 49 3.43 11.77 6.05
N PRO A 50 4.05 12.34 4.98
CA PRO A 50 3.73 13.68 4.51
C PRO A 50 2.25 13.83 4.12
N ASN A 51 1.68 15.01 4.39
CA ASN A 51 0.29 15.27 4.04
C ASN A 51 0.05 15.20 2.52
N ALA A 52 -1.01 14.51 2.12
CA ALA A 52 -1.41 14.36 0.72
C ALA A 52 -2.92 14.12 0.58
N ASP A 53 -3.50 14.41 -0.58
CA ASP A 53 -4.92 14.13 -0.85
C ASP A 53 -5.20 12.62 -0.91
N ALA A 54 -4.21 11.82 -1.32
CA ALA A 54 -4.28 10.38 -1.32
C ALA A 54 -2.90 9.76 -1.07
N ILE A 55 -2.89 8.56 -0.48
CA ILE A 55 -1.69 7.75 -0.28
C ILE A 55 -1.81 6.50 -1.13
N PHE A 56 -0.74 6.16 -1.86
CA PHE A 56 -0.66 4.92 -2.63
C PHE A 56 0.41 4.01 -2.05
N MET A 57 0.04 2.78 -1.69
CA MET A 57 0.93 1.74 -1.18
C MET A 57 0.83 0.52 -2.08
N LYS A 58 1.94 0.12 -2.69
CA LYS A 58 2.00 -1.09 -3.52
C LYS A 58 2.99 -2.05 -2.91
N ARG A 59 2.55 -3.25 -2.53
CA ARG A 59 3.41 -4.28 -1.92
C ARG A 59 4.22 -3.73 -0.75
N ILE A 60 3.52 -3.07 0.17
CA ILE A 60 4.13 -2.49 1.37
C ILE A 60 3.63 -3.26 2.57
N LEU A 61 2.32 -3.30 2.79
CA LEU A 61 1.75 -3.85 4.02
C LEU A 61 1.89 -5.37 4.13
N HIS A 62 2.07 -6.10 3.03
CA HIS A 62 2.38 -7.53 3.07
C HIS A 62 3.76 -7.89 3.67
N ASP A 63 4.70 -6.93 3.77
CA ASP A 63 6.02 -7.14 4.38
C ASP A 63 6.00 -7.05 5.92
N TRP A 64 4.90 -6.55 6.49
CA TRP A 64 4.78 -6.21 7.91
C TRP A 64 3.76 -7.07 8.64
N ASN A 65 3.99 -7.28 9.93
CA ASN A 65 3.00 -7.89 10.82
C ASN A 65 1.80 -6.96 11.02
N ASP A 66 0.73 -7.50 11.60
CA ASP A 66 -0.53 -6.78 11.75
C ASP A 66 -0.38 -5.54 12.66
N GLU A 67 0.46 -5.61 13.72
CA GLU A 67 0.69 -4.48 14.63
C GLU A 67 1.34 -3.29 13.92
N SER A 68 2.42 -3.53 13.17
CA SER A 68 3.11 -2.49 12.39
C SER A 68 2.22 -1.97 11.26
N CYS A 69 1.44 -2.83 10.61
CA CYS A 69 0.46 -2.38 9.62
C CYS A 69 -0.56 -1.41 10.22
N VAL A 70 -1.10 -1.70 11.42
CA VAL A 70 -2.05 -0.80 12.08
C VAL A 70 -1.41 0.56 12.40
N GLU A 71 -0.15 0.58 12.84
CA GLU A 71 0.60 1.83 13.06
C GLU A 71 0.76 2.63 11.77
N ILE A 72 1.19 1.98 10.68
CA ILE A 72 1.31 2.61 9.35
C ILE A 72 -0.03 3.17 8.89
N LEU A 73 -1.12 2.41 9.04
CA LEU A 73 -2.47 2.84 8.65
C LEU A 73 -2.95 4.05 9.47
N ARG A 74 -2.66 4.11 10.77
CA ARG A 74 -2.96 5.28 11.61
C ARG A 74 -2.21 6.53 11.12
N ASN A 75 -0.93 6.38 10.77
CA ASN A 75 -0.15 7.47 10.19
C ASN A 75 -0.71 7.91 8.84
N CYS A 76 -1.19 6.97 8.02
CA CYS A 76 -1.87 7.30 6.76
C CYS A 76 -3.13 8.12 7.02
N LYS A 77 -3.96 7.71 7.98
CA LYS A 77 -5.18 8.42 8.35
C LYS A 77 -4.89 9.86 8.80
N ILE A 78 -3.82 10.09 9.55
CA ILE A 78 -3.39 11.43 9.98
C ILE A 78 -2.96 12.29 8.77
N ALA A 79 -2.32 11.68 7.77
CA ALA A 79 -1.73 12.38 6.63
C ALA A 79 -2.71 12.72 5.49
N ILE A 80 -3.94 12.21 5.53
CA ILE A 80 -4.96 12.48 4.49
C ILE A 80 -6.15 13.28 5.05
N PRO A 81 -6.85 14.08 4.22
CA PRO A 81 -8.05 14.79 4.66
C PRO A 81 -9.17 13.84 5.09
N GLU A 82 -9.84 14.11 6.21
CA GLU A 82 -10.90 13.24 6.76
C GLU A 82 -12.09 13.02 5.80
N LYS A 83 -12.48 14.04 5.04
CA LYS A 83 -13.69 13.98 4.19
C LYS A 83 -13.45 13.54 2.75
N THR A 84 -12.24 13.79 2.24
CA THR A 84 -11.93 13.62 0.81
C THR A 84 -10.69 12.76 0.59
N GLY A 85 -9.97 12.43 1.65
CA GLY A 85 -8.77 11.62 1.62
C GLY A 85 -9.05 10.19 1.24
N LYS A 86 -8.08 9.54 0.59
CA LYS A 86 -8.16 8.13 0.23
C LYS A 86 -6.81 7.45 0.43
N LEU A 87 -6.84 6.27 1.03
CA LEU A 87 -5.74 5.33 1.00
C LEU A 87 -6.00 4.30 -0.11
N ILE A 88 -5.03 4.09 -0.99
CA ILE A 88 -5.08 3.14 -2.11
C ILE A 88 -3.97 2.13 -1.90
N ILE A 89 -4.34 0.87 -1.69
CA ILE A 89 -3.41 -0.24 -1.49
C ILE A 89 -3.48 -1.16 -2.71
N ALA A 90 -2.34 -1.49 -3.30
CA ALA A 90 -2.19 -2.50 -4.33
C ALA A 90 -1.42 -3.68 -3.73
N ASP A 91 -2.16 -4.67 -3.25
CA ASP A 91 -1.60 -5.83 -2.54
C ASP A 91 -2.44 -7.10 -2.76
N ILE A 92 -1.92 -8.26 -2.39
CA ILE A 92 -2.62 -9.53 -2.60
C ILE A 92 -3.79 -9.65 -1.61
N VAL A 93 -4.93 -10.12 -2.12
CA VAL A 93 -6.08 -10.53 -1.32
C VAL A 93 -6.29 -12.01 -1.55
N LEU A 94 -6.03 -12.81 -0.52
CA LEU A 94 -6.25 -14.25 -0.55
C LEU A 94 -7.75 -14.55 -0.58
N LYS A 95 -8.14 -15.49 -1.44
CA LYS A 95 -9.49 -16.04 -1.44
C LYS A 95 -9.59 -17.19 -0.45
N THR A 96 -10.78 -17.34 0.11
CA THR A 96 -11.15 -18.46 0.98
C THR A 96 -12.25 -19.32 0.37
N ASP A 97 -12.67 -19.03 -0.87
CA ASP A 97 -13.68 -19.80 -1.60
C ASP A 97 -13.02 -20.85 -2.53
N ASP A 98 -13.78 -21.88 -2.89
CA ASP A 98 -13.31 -22.99 -3.75
C ASP A 98 -13.11 -22.55 -5.22
N HIS A 99 -13.30 -21.27 -5.54
CA HIS A 99 -13.21 -20.74 -6.89
C HIS A 99 -11.79 -20.27 -7.22
N CYS A 100 -10.95 -21.24 -7.59
CA CYS A 100 -9.61 -21.00 -8.08
C CYS A 100 -9.61 -20.18 -9.38
N ASP A 101 -8.94 -19.02 -9.37
CA ASP A 101 -8.51 -18.32 -10.57
C ASP A 101 -7.05 -18.64 -10.91
N LYS A 102 -6.59 -18.15 -12.07
CA LYS A 102 -5.26 -18.44 -12.63
C LYS A 102 -4.09 -18.01 -11.75
N PHE A 103 -4.31 -17.16 -10.74
CA PHE A 103 -3.27 -16.63 -9.88
C PHE A 103 -3.27 -17.24 -8.48
N ASP A 104 -4.26 -18.05 -8.11
CA ASP A 104 -4.40 -18.49 -6.71
C ASP A 104 -3.22 -19.33 -6.22
N ASP A 105 -2.68 -20.25 -7.04
CA ASP A 105 -1.44 -20.99 -6.70
C ASP A 105 -0.25 -20.05 -6.45
N ILE A 106 -0.14 -18.97 -7.24
CA ILE A 106 0.93 -17.98 -7.12
C ILE A 106 0.74 -17.12 -5.86
N ARG A 107 -0.50 -16.76 -5.52
CA ARG A 107 -0.82 -16.01 -4.30
C ARG A 107 -0.48 -16.83 -3.05
N MET A 108 -0.81 -18.12 -3.05
CA MET A 108 -0.43 -19.02 -1.96
C MET A 108 1.08 -19.20 -1.85
N ALA A 109 1.78 -19.34 -2.99
CA ALA A 109 3.24 -19.38 -2.98
C ALA A 109 3.86 -18.08 -2.45
N MET A 110 3.27 -16.91 -2.77
CA MET A 110 3.72 -15.63 -2.21
C MET A 110 3.52 -15.54 -0.70
N ASP A 111 2.41 -16.05 -0.16
CA ASP A 111 2.20 -16.10 1.29
C ASP A 111 3.30 -16.90 2.01
N LEU A 112 3.68 -18.06 1.46
CA LEU A 112 4.80 -18.84 1.98
C LEU A 112 6.13 -18.09 1.89
N VAL A 113 6.35 -17.30 0.83
CA VAL A 113 7.54 -16.46 0.68
C VAL A 113 7.55 -15.33 1.72
N MET A 114 6.41 -14.67 1.96
CA MET A 114 6.29 -13.64 3.00
C MET A 114 6.55 -14.23 4.38
N PHE A 115 5.93 -15.35 4.71
CA PHE A 115 6.18 -16.08 5.95
C PHE A 115 7.67 -16.45 6.15
N ALA A 116 8.37 -16.82 5.07
CA ALA A 116 9.76 -17.26 5.14
C ALA A 116 10.78 -16.12 5.20
N LEU A 117 10.49 -14.96 4.59
CA LEU A 117 11.47 -13.89 4.35
C LEU A 117 11.17 -12.59 5.10
N THR A 118 9.95 -12.41 5.60
CA THR A 118 9.50 -11.18 6.26
C THR A 118 8.78 -11.52 7.57
N CYS A 119 8.34 -10.50 8.30
CA CYS A 119 7.42 -10.68 9.44
C CYS A 119 5.95 -10.54 9.00
N GLY A 120 5.72 -10.47 7.68
CA GLY A 120 4.41 -10.24 7.10
C GLY A 120 3.76 -11.50 6.56
N LYS A 121 2.67 -11.29 5.82
CA LYS A 121 1.83 -12.34 5.25
C LYS A 121 0.96 -11.76 4.14
N GLU A 122 0.50 -12.61 3.25
CA GLU A 122 -0.63 -12.25 2.39
C GLU A 122 -1.93 -12.42 3.19
N ARG A 123 -2.89 -11.52 2.97
CA ARG A 123 -4.08 -11.41 3.82
C ARG A 123 -5.34 -11.77 3.07
N THR A 124 -6.25 -12.45 3.74
CA THR A 124 -7.62 -12.64 3.28
C THR A 124 -8.41 -11.34 3.32
N GLU A 125 -9.55 -11.29 2.63
CA GLU A 125 -10.44 -10.11 2.67
C GLU A 125 -10.90 -9.78 4.11
N GLN A 126 -11.17 -10.80 4.94
CA GLN A 126 -11.57 -10.60 6.33
C GLN A 126 -10.44 -10.03 7.19
N GLU A 127 -9.19 -10.44 6.95
CA GLU A 127 -8.03 -9.88 7.65
C GLU A 127 -7.76 -8.45 7.21
N TRP A 128 -7.84 -8.15 5.90
CA TRP A 128 -7.75 -6.79 5.39
C TRP A 128 -8.80 -5.87 6.01
N LYS A 129 -10.05 -6.33 6.09
CA LYS A 129 -11.14 -5.61 6.75
C LYS A 129 -10.78 -5.23 8.19
N LYS A 130 -10.40 -6.22 8.99
CA LYS A 130 -10.03 -6.02 10.40
C LYS A 130 -8.89 -5.02 10.54
N LEU A 131 -7.85 -5.18 9.72
CA LEU A 131 -6.66 -4.33 9.73
C LEU A 131 -6.99 -2.87 9.40
N LEU A 132 -7.83 -2.64 8.39
CA LEU A 132 -8.28 -1.30 7.99
C LEU A 132 -9.13 -0.65 9.08
N GLU A 133 -10.05 -1.40 9.70
CA GLU A 133 -10.88 -0.92 10.81
C GLU A 133 -10.01 -0.50 12.02
N GLU A 134 -9.03 -1.31 12.41
CA GLU A 134 -8.09 -1.01 13.51
C GLU A 134 -7.14 0.16 13.18
N GLY A 135 -6.83 0.33 11.90
CA GLY A 135 -6.11 1.47 11.33
C GLY A 135 -6.94 2.75 11.22
N GLY A 136 -8.25 2.68 11.51
CA GLY A 136 -9.16 3.82 11.54
C GLY A 136 -9.88 4.12 10.23
N PHE A 137 -9.89 3.21 9.27
CA PHE A 137 -10.66 3.35 8.02
C PHE A 137 -12.00 2.61 8.15
N SER A 138 -13.09 3.36 8.26
CA SER A 138 -14.46 2.86 8.47
C SER A 138 -15.06 2.19 7.23
N ARG A 139 -14.60 2.60 6.05
CA ARG A 139 -15.12 2.18 4.76
C ARG A 139 -13.99 1.76 3.85
N TYR A 140 -14.20 0.66 3.14
CA TYR A 140 -13.26 0.21 2.12
C TYR A 140 -13.99 -0.47 0.97
N LYS A 141 -13.28 -0.60 -0.16
CA LYS A 141 -13.71 -1.31 -1.35
C LYS A 141 -12.53 -2.10 -1.91
N ILE A 142 -12.74 -3.39 -2.16
CA ILE A 142 -11.76 -4.23 -2.87
C ILE A 142 -12.19 -4.34 -4.34
N ILE A 143 -11.26 -4.05 -5.24
CA ILE A 143 -11.42 -4.10 -6.69
C ILE A 143 -10.47 -5.16 -7.22
N LYS A 144 -11.05 -6.24 -7.74
CA LYS A 144 -10.29 -7.28 -8.45
C LYS A 144 -9.87 -6.73 -9.82
N ILE A 145 -8.57 -6.85 -10.11
CA ILE A 145 -7.98 -6.49 -11.41
C ILE A 145 -7.36 -7.74 -12.04
N PRO A 146 -7.11 -7.78 -13.36
CA PRO A 146 -6.48 -8.93 -14.01
C PRO A 146 -4.96 -8.99 -13.72
N ALA A 147 -4.59 -8.96 -12.44
CA ALA A 147 -3.23 -9.02 -11.92
C ALA A 147 -3.19 -9.87 -10.63
N LEU A 148 -1.98 -10.07 -10.11
CA LEU A 148 -1.78 -10.82 -8.87
C LEU A 148 -2.42 -10.09 -7.67
N GLU A 149 -2.20 -8.78 -7.62
CA GLU A 149 -2.74 -7.85 -6.64
C GLU A 149 -4.22 -7.55 -6.88
N SER A 150 -4.90 -7.15 -5.81
CA SER A 150 -6.15 -6.39 -5.88
C SER A 150 -5.88 -4.92 -5.53
N ILE A 151 -6.80 -4.04 -5.92
CA ILE A 151 -6.78 -2.65 -5.45
C ILE A 151 -7.77 -2.51 -4.29
N ILE A 152 -7.29 -2.07 -3.14
CA ILE A 152 -8.09 -1.77 -1.97
C ILE A 152 -8.14 -0.25 -1.81
N GLU A 153 -9.32 0.33 -1.92
CA GLU A 153 -9.54 1.73 -1.58
C GLU A 153 -10.13 1.82 -0.17
N ALA A 154 -9.46 2.54 0.73
CA ALA A 154 -9.91 2.76 2.10
C ALA A 154 -10.12 4.26 2.37
N TYR A 155 -11.16 4.57 3.13
CA TYR A 155 -11.67 5.91 3.37
C TYR A 155 -11.72 6.20 4.88
N PRO A 156 -11.21 7.37 5.34
CA PRO A 156 -11.17 7.72 6.76
C PRO A 156 -12.56 7.98 7.38
N GLU A 157 -13.54 8.43 6.58
CA GLU A 157 -14.96 8.59 6.93
C GLU A 157 -15.87 7.78 5.99
#